data_AF-T1CA96-F1
#
_entry.id   AF-T1CA96-F1
#
_cell.length_a   1.000
_cell.length_b   1.000
_cell.length_c   1.000
_cell.angle_alpha   90.00
_cell.angle_beta   90.00
_cell.angle_gamma   90.00
#
_symmetry.space_group_name_H-M   'P 1'
#
loop_
_entity.id
_entity.type
_entity.pdbx_description
1 polymer ?
#
loop_
_entity_poly.entity_id
_entity_poly.type
_entity_poly.pdbx_seq_one_letter_code
_entity_poly.pdbx_strand_id
1 'polypeptide(L)'
;MKSASTPLSIYEANKGFYTTEPFSEAEVFDFPGGIGPVECVNVEHEEVVLIPKWLKANRVTFKYGLGDEFISVLKTLHKLGLDNAQKITVGEVSVSPRDVVGACLPNPIDLGPMMHGKTCAGTYVSGLDKDSKARAVYLYHVVDNDETMAKWGCQAVVWQTAINPVI
;
A
#
# COMPACT_ATOMS: atom_id res chain seq x y z
N MET A 1 1.35 12.66 -3.48
CA MET A 1 1.18 11.34 -4.12
C MET A 1 2.51 10.90 -4.69
N LYS A 2 3.11 9.79 -4.21
CA LYS A 2 4.29 9.20 -4.86
C LYS A 2 3.86 8.72 -6.25
N SER A 3 4.71 8.87 -7.28
CA SER A 3 4.35 8.45 -8.63
C SER A 3 4.23 6.93 -8.69
N ALA A 4 3.23 6.45 -9.45
CA ALA A 4 3.03 5.04 -9.79
C ALA A 4 4.21 4.43 -10.59
N SER A 5 5.21 5.25 -10.97
CA SER A 5 6.42 4.85 -11.69
C SER A 5 7.68 4.73 -10.82
N THR A 6 7.57 4.91 -9.50
CA THR A 6 8.73 4.84 -8.60
C THR A 6 9.26 3.39 -8.55
N PRO A 7 10.56 3.15 -8.82
CA PRO A 7 11.14 1.81 -8.73
C PRO A 7 10.93 1.20 -7.33
N LEU A 8 10.38 -0.02 -7.29
CA LEU A 8 10.02 -0.68 -6.04
C LEU A 8 11.19 -1.50 -5.51
N SER A 9 11.62 -1.26 -4.27
CA SER A 9 12.72 -2.02 -3.67
C SER A 9 12.23 -3.34 -3.07
N ILE A 10 12.89 -4.45 -3.44
CA ILE A 10 12.76 -5.77 -2.82
C ILE A 10 14.13 -6.16 -2.24
N TYR A 11 14.13 -6.93 -1.15
CA TYR A 11 15.34 -7.53 -0.61
C TYR A 11 15.34 -9.03 -0.82
N GLU A 12 16.45 -9.58 -1.33
CA GLU A 12 16.75 -11.02 -1.29
C GLU A 12 18.17 -11.24 -0.74
N ALA A 13 18.37 -12.21 0.16
CA ALA A 13 19.64 -12.40 0.86
C ALA A 13 20.83 -12.66 -0.08
N ASN A 14 20.60 -13.28 -1.23
CA ASN A 14 21.62 -13.57 -2.24
C ASN A 14 21.88 -12.43 -3.24
N LYS A 15 20.98 -11.45 -3.36
CA LYS A 15 21.08 -10.33 -4.32
C LYS A 15 21.26 -8.96 -3.66
N GLY A 16 20.93 -8.85 -2.37
CA GLY A 16 20.75 -7.56 -1.71
C GLY A 16 19.47 -6.87 -2.16
N PHE A 17 19.48 -5.54 -2.15
CA PHE A 17 18.37 -4.72 -2.62
C PHE A 17 18.38 -4.61 -4.14
N TYR A 18 17.23 -4.80 -4.77
CA TYR A 18 17.05 -4.56 -6.20
C TYR A 18 15.65 -4.02 -6.49
N THR A 19 15.50 -3.39 -7.64
CA THR A 19 14.24 -2.77 -8.06
C THR A 19 13.44 -3.70 -8.97
N THR A 20 12.11 -3.62 -8.89
CA THR A 20 11.20 -4.28 -9.84
C THR A 20 10.26 -3.27 -10.50
N GLU A 21 9.59 -3.71 -11.57
CA GLU A 21 8.52 -2.95 -12.21
C GLU A 21 7.42 -2.60 -11.19
N PRO A 22 6.77 -1.43 -11.32
CA PRO A 22 5.63 -1.08 -10.48
C PRO A 22 4.52 -2.14 -10.54
N PHE A 23 3.92 -2.43 -9.38
CA PHE A 23 2.84 -3.41 -9.23
C PHE A 23 3.24 -4.83 -9.68
N SER A 24 4.50 -5.21 -9.48
CA SER A 24 5.01 -6.54 -9.84
C SER A 24 4.50 -7.65 -8.90
N GLU A 25 4.61 -8.89 -9.39
CA GLU A 25 4.34 -10.12 -8.62
C GLU A 25 2.97 -10.14 -7.94
N ALA A 26 1.93 -9.88 -8.74
CA ALA A 26 0.54 -9.99 -8.31
C ALA A 26 0.26 -11.38 -7.71
N GLU A 27 -0.39 -11.41 -6.56
CA GLU A 27 -0.89 -12.64 -5.94
C GLU A 27 -2.20 -12.38 -5.20
N VAL A 28 -3.08 -13.38 -5.19
CA VAL A 28 -4.31 -13.30 -4.40
C VAL A 28 -4.00 -13.72 -2.96
N PHE A 29 -4.29 -12.85 -2.01
CA PHE A 29 -4.20 -13.14 -0.58
C PHE A 29 -5.59 -13.17 0.04
N ASP A 30 -5.89 -14.21 0.82
CA ASP A 30 -7.17 -14.35 1.53
C ASP A 30 -7.09 -13.64 2.89
N PHE A 31 -7.70 -12.45 2.97
CA PHE A 31 -7.67 -11.63 4.17
C PHE A 31 -8.73 -12.06 5.20
N PRO A 32 -8.37 -12.08 6.48
CA PRO A 32 -9.28 -12.44 7.57
C PRO A 32 -10.33 -11.34 7.83
N GLY A 33 -11.22 -11.57 8.79
CA GLY A 33 -12.20 -10.56 9.23
C GLY A 33 -13.39 -10.37 8.28
N GLY A 34 -13.56 -11.27 7.30
CA GLY A 34 -14.62 -11.23 6.30
C GLY A 34 -14.30 -10.41 5.06
N ILE A 35 -13.03 -10.01 4.88
CA ILE A 35 -12.55 -9.30 3.68
C ILE A 35 -12.45 -10.27 2.49
N GLY A 36 -11.89 -11.47 2.72
CA GLY A 36 -11.77 -12.49 1.70
C GLY A 36 -10.61 -12.24 0.71
N PRO A 37 -10.67 -12.83 -0.50
CA PRO A 37 -9.57 -12.79 -1.46
C PRO A 37 -9.41 -11.39 -2.08
N VAL A 38 -8.19 -10.87 -2.05
CA VAL A 38 -7.81 -9.59 -2.67
C VAL A 38 -6.50 -9.77 -3.45
N GLU A 39 -6.44 -9.24 -4.67
CA GLU A 39 -5.19 -9.18 -5.43
C GLU A 39 -4.23 -8.15 -4.81
N CYS A 40 -3.03 -8.61 -4.49
CA CYS A 40 -1.97 -7.87 -3.85
C CYS A 40 -0.76 -7.77 -4.77
N VAL A 41 -0.20 -6.58 -4.91
CA VAL A 41 0.99 -6.31 -5.73
C VAL A 41 2.09 -5.68 -4.89
N ASN A 42 3.35 -5.85 -5.30
CA ASN A 42 4.47 -5.18 -4.64
C ASN A 42 4.30 -3.66 -4.74
N VAL A 43 4.58 -2.97 -3.63
CA VAL A 43 4.70 -1.51 -3.56
C VAL A 43 5.92 -1.13 -2.70
N GLU A 44 6.38 0.10 -2.85
CA GLU A 44 7.56 0.59 -2.13
C GLU A 44 7.13 0.97 -0.72
N HIS A 45 7.86 0.45 0.27
CA HIS A 45 7.61 0.74 1.67
C HIS A 45 8.90 0.62 2.48
N GLU A 46 8.99 1.42 3.54
CA GLU A 46 10.23 1.61 4.31
C GLU A 46 10.69 0.35 5.05
N GLU A 47 9.77 -0.54 5.46
CA GLU A 47 10.10 -1.75 6.22
C GLU A 47 10.89 -2.74 5.37
N VAL A 48 10.76 -2.71 4.04
CA VAL A 48 11.57 -3.57 3.15
C VAL A 48 13.06 -3.28 3.33
N VAL A 49 13.41 -2.03 3.62
CA VAL A 49 14.79 -1.60 3.88
C VAL A 49 15.19 -1.78 5.35
N LEU A 50 14.22 -1.74 6.27
CA LEU A 50 14.49 -1.81 7.72
C LEU A 50 14.57 -3.23 8.26
N ILE A 51 13.66 -4.13 7.86
CA ILE A 51 13.56 -5.50 8.40
C ILE A 51 14.87 -6.29 8.23
N PRO A 52 15.55 -6.30 7.07
CA PRO A 52 16.81 -7.02 6.90
C PRO A 52 17.94 -6.56 7.82
N LYS A 53 17.85 -5.35 8.40
CA LYS A 53 18.84 -4.84 9.35
C LYS A 53 18.74 -5.51 10.72
N TRP A 54 17.56 -6.05 11.05
CA TRP A 54 17.25 -6.61 12.37
C TRP A 54 16.97 -8.12 12.34
N LEU A 55 16.52 -8.65 11.21
CA LEU A 55 16.16 -10.05 11.04
C LEU A 55 16.92 -10.67 9.85
N LYS A 56 17.42 -11.89 10.03
CA LYS A 56 17.95 -12.71 8.94
C LYS A 56 16.79 -13.25 8.10
N ALA A 57 16.35 -12.47 7.13
CA ALA A 57 15.31 -12.86 6.19
C ALA A 57 15.93 -13.27 4.85
N ASN A 58 15.38 -14.31 4.21
CA ASN A 58 15.80 -14.69 2.86
C ASN A 58 15.22 -13.74 1.80
N ARG A 59 14.03 -13.20 2.05
CA ARG A 59 13.31 -12.29 1.17
C ARG A 59 12.41 -11.37 2.00
N VAL A 60 12.34 -10.10 1.63
CA VAL A 60 11.41 -9.11 2.22
C VAL A 60 10.74 -8.33 1.10
N THR A 61 9.41 -8.28 1.14
CA THR A 61 8.56 -7.55 0.21
C THR A 61 7.48 -6.83 1.02
N PHE A 62 6.89 -5.78 0.45
CA PHE A 62 5.69 -5.16 0.99
C PHE A 62 4.64 -5.14 -0.13
N LYS A 63 3.45 -5.65 0.18
CA LYS A 63 2.37 -5.77 -0.80
C LYS A 63 1.13 -5.05 -0.33
N TYR A 64 0.39 -4.53 -1.30
CA TYR A 64 -0.83 -3.80 -1.06
C TYR A 64 -1.96 -4.37 -1.91
N GLY A 65 -3.13 -4.53 -1.28
CA GLY A 65 -4.36 -4.96 -1.94
C GLY A 65 -4.92 -3.84 -2.81
N LEU A 66 -4.38 -3.67 -4.01
CA LEU A 66 -4.88 -2.72 -5.00
C LEU A 66 -5.74 -3.52 -5.98
N GLY A 67 -7.06 -3.36 -5.90
CA GLY A 67 -7.94 -4.03 -6.87
C GLY A 67 -7.64 -3.62 -8.31
N ASP A 68 -7.95 -4.50 -9.26
CA ASP A 68 -7.66 -4.35 -10.70
C ASP A 68 -8.11 -3.01 -11.27
N GLU A 69 -9.28 -2.53 -10.84
CA GLU A 69 -9.84 -1.25 -11.26
C GLU A 69 -8.92 -0.09 -10.88
N PHE A 70 -8.44 -0.06 -9.65
CA PHE A 70 -7.57 1.01 -9.18
C PHE A 70 -6.20 0.97 -9.88
N ILE A 71 -5.64 -0.24 -10.07
CA ILE A 71 -4.41 -0.41 -10.86
C ILE A 71 -4.62 0.10 -12.30
N SER A 72 -5.77 -0.17 -12.91
CA SER A 72 -6.12 0.31 -14.25
C SER A 72 -6.19 1.84 -14.32
N VAL A 73 -6.79 2.49 -13.31
CA VAL A 73 -6.82 3.95 -13.19
C VAL A 73 -5.40 4.51 -13.10
N LEU A 74 -4.54 3.96 -12.23
CA LEU A 74 -3.16 4.42 -12.09
C LEU A 74 -2.35 4.25 -13.39
N LYS A 75 -2.48 3.10 -14.06
CA LYS A 75 -1.86 2.86 -15.37
C LYS A 75 -2.35 3.84 -16.43
N THR A 76 -3.63 4.21 -16.40
CA THR A 76 -4.21 5.17 -17.35
C THR A 76 -3.68 6.58 -17.10
N LEU A 77 -3.64 7.03 -15.83
CA LEU A 77 -3.05 8.31 -15.45
C LEU A 77 -1.59 8.41 -15.91
N HIS A 78 -0.81 7.34 -15.70
CA HIS A 78 0.58 7.28 -16.14
C HIS A 78 0.73 7.31 -17.67
N LYS A 79 -0.04 6.51 -18.40
CA LYS A 79 -0.01 6.48 -19.88
C LYS A 79 -0.33 7.83 -20.52
N LEU A 80 -1.20 8.62 -19.87
CA LEU A 80 -1.57 9.97 -20.32
C LEU A 80 -0.60 11.05 -19.80
N GLY A 81 0.41 10.70 -19.00
CA GLY A 81 1.34 11.64 -18.37
C GLY A 81 0.71 12.52 -17.29
N LEU A 82 -0.46 12.11 -16.76
CA LEU A 82 -1.22 12.87 -15.76
C LEU A 82 -0.65 12.71 -14.34
N ASP A 83 0.28 11.78 -14.12
CA ASP A 83 1.04 11.68 -12.87
C ASP A 83 2.32 12.52 -12.86
N ASN A 84 2.60 13.26 -13.94
CA ASN A 84 3.78 14.09 -14.09
C ASN A 84 3.68 15.40 -13.27
N ALA A 85 4.75 15.72 -12.54
CA ALA A 85 4.89 16.92 -11.73
C ALA A 85 5.43 18.13 -12.50
N GLN A 86 6.03 17.90 -13.68
CA GLN A 86 6.58 18.97 -14.51
C GLN A 86 5.45 19.81 -15.08
N LYS A 87 5.62 21.13 -15.03
CA LYS A 87 4.60 22.05 -15.54
C LYS A 87 4.52 21.97 -17.06
N ILE A 88 3.30 21.99 -17.57
CA ILE A 88 2.96 22.17 -18.97
C ILE A 88 2.18 23.48 -19.14
N THR A 89 2.20 24.03 -20.35
CA THR A 89 1.41 25.24 -20.68
C THR A 89 0.09 24.83 -21.29
N VAL A 90 -1.03 25.32 -20.71
CA VAL A 90 -2.39 25.12 -21.22
C VAL A 90 -3.01 26.50 -21.42
N GLY A 91 -3.12 26.96 -22.67
CA GLY A 91 -3.48 28.36 -22.95
C GLY A 91 -2.43 29.31 -22.38
N GLU A 92 -2.82 30.22 -21.49
CA GLU A 92 -1.93 31.19 -20.84
C GLU A 92 -1.41 30.74 -19.46
N VAL A 93 -1.84 29.57 -18.96
CA VAL A 93 -1.48 29.09 -17.63
C VAL A 93 -0.44 27.97 -17.67
N SER A 94 0.47 27.97 -16.68
CA SER A 94 1.47 26.92 -16.49
C SER A 94 1.09 26.06 -15.28
N VAL A 95 0.78 24.78 -15.52
CA VAL A 95 0.20 23.88 -14.51
C VAL A 95 0.85 22.49 -14.56
N SER A 96 0.95 21.83 -13.41
CA SER A 96 1.36 20.43 -13.29
C SER A 96 0.15 19.52 -13.52
N PRO A 97 0.18 18.56 -14.48
CA PRO A 97 -0.91 17.61 -14.68
C PRO A 97 -1.31 16.87 -13.40
N ARG A 98 -0.32 16.46 -12.61
CA ARG A 98 -0.54 15.80 -11.32
C ARG A 98 -1.32 16.68 -10.33
N ASP A 99 -1.04 17.97 -10.33
CA ASP A 99 -1.70 18.89 -9.41
C ASP A 99 -3.16 19.14 -9.85
N VAL A 100 -3.43 19.13 -11.16
CA VAL A 100 -4.81 19.15 -11.70
C VAL A 100 -5.59 17.91 -11.27
N VAL A 101 -5.02 16.72 -11.45
CA VAL A 101 -5.65 15.47 -10.99
C VAL A 101 -5.93 15.54 -9.50
N GLY A 102 -4.95 15.97 -8.70
CA GLY A 102 -5.11 16.13 -7.25
C GLY A 102 -6.23 17.10 -6.87
N ALA A 103 -6.39 18.20 -7.60
CA ALA A 103 -7.46 19.17 -7.38
C ALA A 103 -8.86 18.65 -7.77
N CYS A 104 -8.95 17.66 -8.65
CA CYS A 104 -10.20 16.99 -9.00
C CYS A 104 -10.64 15.94 -7.97
N LEU A 105 -9.74 15.49 -7.08
CA LEU A 105 -10.07 14.47 -6.09
C LEU A 105 -10.90 15.06 -4.94
N PRO A 106 -11.85 14.28 -4.38
CA PRO A 106 -12.59 14.70 -3.20
C PRO A 106 -11.65 14.92 -2.01
N ASN A 107 -12.04 15.81 -1.09
CA ASN A 107 -11.27 16.04 0.12
C ASN A 107 -11.21 14.75 0.96
N PRO A 108 -10.02 14.31 1.40
CA PRO A 108 -9.87 13.11 2.24
C PRO A 108 -10.75 13.08 3.49
N ILE A 109 -11.06 14.24 4.08
CA ILE A 109 -11.92 14.34 5.27
C ILE A 109 -13.35 13.93 4.95
N ASP A 110 -13.84 14.31 3.76
CA ASP A 110 -15.21 14.06 3.33
C ASP A 110 -15.41 12.60 2.88
N LEU A 111 -14.32 11.86 2.64
CA LEU A 111 -14.37 10.44 2.26
C LEU A 111 -14.72 9.52 3.43
N GLY A 112 -14.33 9.86 4.66
CA GLY A 112 -14.50 8.98 5.83
C GLY A 112 -15.93 8.47 6.03
N PRO A 113 -16.96 9.33 6.01
CA PRO A 113 -18.36 8.93 6.12
C PRO A 113 -18.91 8.13 4.92
N MET A 114 -18.25 8.18 3.76
CA MET A 114 -18.64 7.45 2.55
C MET A 114 -17.97 6.07 2.44
N MET A 115 -16.91 5.84 3.21
CA MET A 115 -16.19 4.58 3.23
C MET A 115 -16.90 3.58 4.14
N HIS A 116 -17.08 2.35 3.65
CA HIS A 116 -17.59 1.24 4.44
C HIS A 116 -16.69 0.03 4.27
N GLY A 117 -16.75 -0.88 5.24
CA GLY A 117 -15.97 -2.10 5.25
C GLY A 117 -14.75 -2.02 6.17
N LYS A 118 -13.83 -2.97 5.98
CA LYS A 118 -12.73 -3.22 6.89
C LYS A 118 -11.39 -3.09 6.20
N THR A 119 -10.42 -2.58 6.95
CA THR A 119 -9.01 -2.58 6.55
C THR A 119 -8.27 -3.69 7.29
N CYS A 120 -7.30 -4.33 6.65
CA CYS A 120 -6.42 -5.31 7.28
C CYS A 120 -4.97 -4.97 6.97
N ALA A 121 -4.17 -4.79 8.02
CA ALA A 121 -2.72 -4.61 7.91
C ALA A 121 -2.05 -5.74 8.70
N GLY A 122 -1.03 -6.36 8.13
CA GLY A 122 -0.35 -7.48 8.77
C GLY A 122 0.94 -7.88 8.08
N THR A 123 1.64 -8.80 8.72
CA THR A 123 2.90 -9.38 8.25
C THR A 123 2.75 -10.89 8.15
N TYR A 124 2.94 -11.42 6.95
CA TYR A 124 3.07 -12.84 6.71
C TYR A 124 4.53 -13.25 6.84
N VAL A 125 4.82 -14.18 7.75
CA VAL A 125 6.17 -14.68 8.02
C VAL A 125 6.20 -16.17 7.81
N SER A 126 7.06 -16.63 6.91
CA SER A 126 7.30 -18.04 6.63
C SER A 126 8.77 -18.41 6.85
N GLY A 127 9.02 -19.58 7.44
CA GLY A 127 10.37 -20.07 7.70
C GLY A 127 10.36 -21.37 8.49
N LEU A 128 11.38 -21.55 9.33
CA LEU A 128 11.46 -22.67 10.27
C LEU A 128 11.05 -22.20 11.67
N ASP A 129 10.32 -23.04 12.40
CA ASP A 129 10.05 -22.84 13.81
C ASP A 129 11.24 -23.26 14.69
N LYS A 130 11.04 -23.20 16.02
CA LYS A 130 12.08 -23.54 17.01
C LYS A 130 12.50 -25.01 16.97
N ASP A 131 11.65 -25.89 16.42
CA ASP A 131 11.91 -27.32 16.27
C ASP A 131 12.37 -27.67 14.84
N SER A 132 12.79 -26.66 14.06
CA SER A 132 13.22 -26.79 12.66
C SER A 132 12.15 -27.31 11.70
N LYS A 133 10.87 -27.15 12.04
CA LYS A 133 9.76 -27.51 11.15
C LYS A 133 9.31 -26.30 10.34
N ALA A 134 8.89 -26.53 9.10
CA ALA A 134 8.33 -25.47 8.27
C ALA A 134 7.07 -24.88 8.92
N ARG A 135 7.02 -23.56 9.03
CA ARG A 135 5.91 -22.83 9.62
C ARG A 135 5.68 -21.51 8.89
N ALA A 136 4.41 -21.15 8.74
CA ALA A 136 3.99 -19.83 8.32
C ALA A 136 2.98 -19.25 9.31
N VAL A 137 3.05 -17.95 9.56
CA VAL A 137 2.15 -17.21 10.44
C VAL A 137 1.79 -15.89 9.78
N TYR A 138 0.51 -15.54 9.82
CA TYR A 138 0.04 -14.19 9.50
C TYR A 138 -0.31 -13.48 10.80
N LEU A 139 0.44 -12.44 11.14
CA LEU A 139 0.17 -11.55 12.27
C LEU A 139 -0.49 -10.30 11.71
N TYR A 140 -1.69 -9.97 12.16
CA TYR A 140 -2.48 -8.94 11.51
C TYR A 140 -3.41 -8.23 12.47
N HIS A 141 -3.94 -7.11 12.01
CA HIS A 141 -4.96 -6.33 12.66
C HIS A 141 -6.03 -5.94 11.64
N VAL A 142 -7.30 -6.23 11.98
CA VAL A 142 -8.47 -5.83 11.19
C VAL A 142 -9.19 -4.70 11.91
N VAL A 143 -9.55 -3.66 11.17
CA VAL A 143 -10.27 -2.50 11.71
C VAL A 143 -11.47 -2.20 10.82
N ASP A 144 -12.62 -1.97 11.46
CA ASP A 144 -13.85 -1.61 10.78
C ASP A 144 -14.01 -0.09 10.72
N ASN A 145 -14.28 0.45 9.53
CA ASN A 145 -14.41 1.90 9.33
C ASN A 145 -15.60 2.49 10.08
N ASP A 146 -16.74 1.79 10.11
CA ASP A 146 -17.94 2.29 10.78
C ASP A 146 -17.70 2.39 12.29
N GLU A 147 -16.95 1.43 12.86
CA GLU A 147 -16.54 1.45 14.26
C GLU A 147 -15.60 2.63 14.55
N THR A 148 -14.58 2.86 13.73
CA THR A 148 -13.62 3.95 13.99
C THR A 148 -14.24 5.32 13.80
N MET A 149 -15.11 5.47 12.78
CA MET A 149 -15.87 6.69 12.55
C MET A 149 -16.81 6.97 13.73
N ALA A 150 -17.52 5.97 14.24
CA ALA A 150 -18.44 6.14 15.37
C ALA A 150 -17.71 6.52 16.68
N LYS A 151 -16.54 5.92 16.95
CA LYS A 151 -15.82 6.11 18.22
C LYS A 151 -14.88 7.31 18.23
N TRP A 152 -14.18 7.56 17.12
CA TRP A 152 -13.11 8.56 17.05
C TRP A 152 -13.31 9.61 15.95
N GLY A 153 -14.35 9.49 15.12
CA GLY A 153 -14.62 10.45 14.05
C GLY A 153 -13.55 10.42 12.95
N CYS A 154 -12.80 9.33 12.82
CA CYS A 154 -11.79 9.18 11.78
C CYS A 154 -11.85 7.79 11.12
N GLN A 155 -11.44 7.77 9.86
CA GLN A 155 -11.47 6.56 9.04
C GLN A 155 -10.40 5.54 9.46
N ALA A 156 -10.64 4.26 9.16
CA ALA A 156 -9.87 3.11 9.66
C ALA A 156 -8.35 3.19 9.40
N VAL A 157 -7.91 3.64 8.22
CA VAL A 157 -6.49 3.81 7.84
C VAL A 157 -5.80 4.89 8.66
N VAL A 158 -6.46 6.04 8.88
CA VAL A 158 -5.94 7.13 9.73
C VAL A 158 -5.81 6.61 11.15
N TRP A 159 -6.84 5.93 11.65
CA TRP A 159 -6.82 5.36 12.99
C TRP A 159 -5.70 4.32 13.17
N GLN A 160 -5.54 3.39 12.22
CA GLN A 160 -4.48 2.37 12.24
C GLN A 160 -3.06 2.95 12.24
N THR A 161 -2.87 4.09 11.60
CA THR A 161 -1.57 4.78 11.59
C THR A 161 -1.36 5.57 12.88
N ALA A 162 -2.40 6.21 13.39
CA ALA A 162 -2.33 7.12 14.54
C ALA A 162 -2.21 6.41 15.89
N ILE A 163 -2.65 5.16 16.03
CA ILE A 163 -2.61 4.45 17.31
C ILE A 163 -1.20 4.02 17.73
N ASN A 164 -0.36 3.60 16.78
CA ASN A 164 0.98 3.07 17.06
C ASN A 164 1.91 4.05 17.82
N PRO A 165 2.01 5.35 17.51
CA PRO A 165 2.87 6.27 18.26
C PRO A 165 2.37 6.60 19.68
N VAL A 166 1.15 6.18 20.04
CA VAL A 166 0.54 6.47 21.36
C VAL A 166 0.72 5.31 22.34
N ILE A 167 1.06 4.11 21.85
CA ILE A 167 1.33 2.89 22.63
C ILE A 167 2.81 2.83 23.03
#